data_AF-A0A0F4G5D8-F1
#
_entry.id   AF-A0A0F4G5D8-F1
#
_cell.length_a   1.000
_cell.length_b   1.000
_cell.length_c   1.000
_cell.angle_alpha   90.00
_cell.angle_beta   90.00
_cell.angle_gamma   90.00
#
_symmetry.space_group_name_H-M   'P 1'
#
loop_
_entity.id
_entity.type
_entity.pdbx_description
1 polymer ?
#
loop_
_entity_poly.entity_id
_entity_poly.type
_entity_poly.pdbx_seq_one_letter_code
_entity_poly.pdbx_strand_id
1 'polypeptide(L)'
;MVDNTVEFVVATADGEVRTINECNNLDLFWATRGGGGGSIAVLTKYRVQVYPSLPIHVFTSNAKLTGTDPDSALRGILIAHVTHRLEWSAQLLTGQLEYFSDKVKLSLVLPYADDGTKLKRATNSIRQLLSNRTDIAITMNRYDSYSSYASYLSITAADAKVTEPSGISTSLASRLIPRKIFAEPETIDELVEGVLHGIVTARRLLNLTGPQIVLETPVSNPDWAHATSANPAWRDSLWHVIHAGEWVGSLDESEVQTAADGFLKMLDPLRALTPGDGAYLNEAHYLEPNWKQTFFGSLYDRLAAVRNTYNPSHLFDFYKCSVLFVLQVMNKSANRKHSHRFATSAGAWPFEGFDEWPMEETPGGLHWYVVNGKSVDR
;
A
#
# COMPACT_ATOMS: atom_id res chain seq x y z
N MET A 1 -9.95 -2.72 -2.50
CA MET A 1 -10.77 -1.59 -3.00
C MET A 1 -11.26 -1.83 -4.42
N VAL A 2 -10.37 -2.05 -5.39
CA VAL A 2 -10.74 -2.23 -6.80
C VAL A 2 -11.72 -3.38 -7.04
N ASP A 3 -11.59 -4.49 -6.32
CA ASP A 3 -12.51 -5.64 -6.40
C ASP A 3 -13.93 -5.30 -5.93
N ASN A 4 -14.08 -4.31 -5.04
CA ASN A 4 -15.38 -3.90 -4.52
C ASN A 4 -16.02 -2.79 -5.36
N THR A 5 -15.33 -2.21 -6.34
CA THR A 5 -15.94 -1.17 -7.18
C THR A 5 -16.89 -1.80 -8.18
N VAL A 6 -18.14 -1.32 -8.17
CA VAL A 6 -19.20 -1.76 -9.07
C VAL A 6 -19.51 -0.77 -10.18
N GLU A 7 -19.17 0.51 -10.01
CA GLU A 7 -19.36 1.54 -11.04
C GLU A 7 -18.43 2.74 -10.81
N PHE A 8 -18.02 3.40 -11.89
CA PHE A 8 -17.42 4.72 -11.86
C PHE A 8 -18.18 5.71 -12.77
N VAL A 9 -18.09 6.99 -12.43
CA VAL A 9 -18.35 8.09 -13.36
C VAL A 9 -17.02 8.75 -13.68
N VAL A 10 -16.68 8.83 -14.96
CA VAL A 10 -15.38 9.30 -15.45
C VAL A 10 -15.55 10.30 -16.59
N ALA A 11 -14.61 11.24 -16.72
CA ALA A 11 -14.46 12.08 -17.91
C ALA A 11 -13.21 11.63 -18.69
N THR A 12 -13.34 11.30 -19.97
CA THR A 12 -12.18 10.86 -20.79
C THR A 12 -11.57 11.99 -21.61
N ALA A 13 -10.50 11.71 -22.35
CA ALA A 13 -9.69 12.75 -23.01
C ALA A 13 -10.42 13.49 -24.14
N ASP A 14 -11.52 12.92 -24.66
CA ASP A 14 -12.43 13.55 -25.61
C ASP A 14 -13.45 14.52 -24.95
N GLY A 15 -13.42 14.67 -23.63
CA GLY A 15 -14.33 15.54 -22.87
C GLY A 15 -15.67 14.90 -22.49
N GLU A 16 -15.91 13.65 -22.87
CA GLU A 16 -17.18 12.96 -22.63
C GLU A 16 -17.23 12.35 -21.23
N VAL A 17 -18.36 12.53 -20.54
CA VAL A 17 -18.65 11.94 -19.22
C VAL A 17 -19.35 10.60 -19.39
N ARG A 18 -18.75 9.54 -18.84
CA ARG A 18 -19.24 8.16 -18.95
C ARG A 18 -19.53 7.59 -17.57
N THR A 19 -20.65 6.88 -17.47
CA THR A 19 -20.85 5.87 -16.43
C THR A 19 -20.29 4.56 -16.97
N ILE A 20 -19.42 3.90 -16.18
CA ILE A 20 -18.74 2.67 -16.57
C ILE A 20 -18.94 1.61 -15.48
N ASN A 21 -19.36 0.42 -15.90
CA ASN A 21 -19.61 -0.73 -15.03
C ASN A 21 -19.60 -2.03 -15.87
N GLU A 22 -20.04 -3.16 -15.30
CA GLU A 22 -20.04 -4.45 -16.01
C GLU A 22 -21.02 -4.51 -17.20
N CYS A 23 -21.96 -3.57 -17.29
CA CYS A 23 -22.95 -3.48 -18.35
C CYS A 23 -22.59 -2.45 -19.44
N ASN A 24 -21.59 -1.58 -19.20
CA ASN A 24 -21.23 -0.50 -20.13
C ASN A 24 -19.75 -0.10 -20.04
N ASN A 25 -19.09 0.03 -21.20
CA ASN A 25 -17.65 0.35 -21.31
C ASN A 25 -16.78 -0.61 -20.46
N LEU A 26 -17.00 -1.92 -20.64
CA LEU A 26 -16.42 -2.97 -19.80
C LEU A 26 -14.89 -2.95 -19.78
N ASP A 27 -14.25 -2.59 -20.89
CA ASP A 27 -12.81 -2.45 -21.02
C ASP A 27 -12.26 -1.28 -20.20
N LEU A 28 -12.91 -0.11 -20.26
CA LEU A 28 -12.58 1.05 -19.43
C LEU A 28 -12.85 0.78 -17.94
N PHE A 29 -13.96 0.12 -17.61
CA PHE A 29 -14.27 -0.29 -16.24
C PHE A 29 -13.23 -1.29 -15.70
N TRP A 30 -12.84 -2.27 -16.50
CA TRP A 30 -11.76 -3.21 -16.16
C TRP A 30 -10.44 -2.47 -15.90
N ALA A 31 -10.04 -1.57 -16.81
CA ALA A 31 -8.76 -0.87 -16.72
C ALA A 31 -8.69 0.13 -15.55
N THR A 32 -9.81 0.73 -15.16
CA THR A 32 -9.88 1.64 -14.01
C THR A 32 -9.82 0.91 -12.66
N ARG A 33 -10.09 -0.40 -12.63
CA ARG A 33 -9.98 -1.25 -11.44
C ARG A 33 -8.59 -1.90 -11.31
N GLY A 34 -7.54 -1.10 -11.20
CA GLY A 34 -6.17 -1.58 -10.92
C GLY A 34 -5.06 -1.09 -11.84
N GLY A 35 -5.41 -0.47 -12.98
CA GLY A 35 -4.45 0.03 -13.98
C GLY A 35 -3.65 1.29 -13.64
N GLY A 36 -3.69 1.74 -12.38
CA GLY A 36 -3.07 2.98 -11.92
C GLY A 36 -3.90 4.23 -12.25
N GLY A 37 -4.15 5.06 -11.23
CA GLY A 37 -4.99 6.25 -11.36
C GLY A 37 -4.42 7.29 -12.32
N GLY A 38 -5.28 8.06 -12.97
CA GLY A 38 -4.90 9.27 -13.71
C GLY A 38 -4.29 9.06 -15.10
N SER A 39 -4.31 7.86 -15.68
CA SER A 39 -3.69 7.58 -17.00
C SER A 39 -4.68 7.40 -18.15
N ILE A 40 -5.95 7.17 -17.81
CA ILE A 40 -7.01 6.76 -18.76
C ILE A 40 -8.16 7.76 -18.78
N ALA A 41 -8.60 8.21 -17.60
CA ALA A 41 -9.72 9.12 -17.44
C ALA A 41 -9.65 9.84 -16.08
N VAL A 42 -10.37 10.95 -15.95
CA VAL A 42 -10.60 11.63 -14.68
C VAL A 42 -11.80 10.99 -13.98
N LEU A 43 -11.58 10.39 -12.81
CA LEU A 43 -12.65 9.81 -12.00
C LEU A 43 -13.33 10.90 -11.17
N THR A 44 -14.66 11.00 -11.27
CA THR A 44 -15.46 12.01 -10.54
C THR A 44 -16.40 11.40 -9.50
N LYS A 45 -16.88 10.17 -9.73
CA LYS A 45 -17.69 9.41 -8.76
C LYS A 45 -17.33 7.92 -8.81
N TYR A 46 -17.56 7.24 -7.70
CA TYR A 46 -17.45 5.79 -7.61
C TYR A 46 -18.59 5.22 -6.78
N ARG A 47 -19.00 4.00 -7.11
CA ARG A 47 -19.89 3.18 -6.28
C ARG A 47 -19.15 1.90 -5.92
N VAL A 48 -19.24 1.52 -4.66
CA VAL A 48 -18.59 0.32 -4.13
C VAL A 48 -19.59 -0.55 -3.40
N GLN A 49 -19.34 -1.86 -3.46
CA GLN A 49 -19.96 -2.83 -2.58
C GLN A 49 -19.58 -2.51 -1.12
N VAL A 50 -20.59 -2.46 -0.26
CA VAL A 50 -20.42 -2.32 1.18
C VAL A 50 -20.79 -3.63 1.87
N TYR A 51 -20.26 -3.83 3.07
CA TYR A 51 -20.44 -5.05 3.85
C TYR A 51 -21.05 -4.73 5.21
N PRO A 52 -21.85 -5.64 5.80
CA PRO A 52 -22.31 -5.50 7.18
C PRO A 52 -21.14 -5.29 8.13
N SER A 53 -21.33 -4.40 9.10
CA SER A 53 -20.32 -4.18 10.14
C SER A 53 -20.24 -5.40 11.05
N LEU A 54 -19.03 -5.85 11.33
CA LEU A 54 -18.74 -6.99 12.21
C LEU A 54 -17.85 -6.52 13.38
N PRO A 55 -17.86 -7.24 14.52
CA PRO A 55 -16.85 -7.06 15.55
C PRO A 55 -15.45 -7.25 14.98
N ILE A 56 -14.49 -6.48 15.50
CA ILE A 56 -13.08 -6.57 15.11
C ILE A 56 -12.26 -6.95 16.35
N HIS A 57 -11.46 -8.00 16.24
CA HIS A 57 -10.54 -8.42 17.30
C HIS A 57 -9.11 -8.16 16.88
N VAL A 58 -8.31 -7.60 17.79
CA VAL A 58 -6.93 -7.18 17.50
C VAL A 58 -5.99 -7.74 18.55
N PHE A 59 -4.86 -8.28 18.11
CA PHE A 59 -3.73 -8.64 18.95
C PHE A 59 -2.60 -7.67 18.66
N THR A 60 -2.18 -6.94 19.70
CA THR A 60 -1.11 -5.95 19.60
C THR A 60 0.04 -6.36 20.50
N SER A 61 1.24 -6.48 19.92
CA SER A 61 2.50 -6.66 20.64
C SER A 61 3.54 -5.66 20.18
N ASN A 62 3.99 -4.81 21.09
CA ASN A 62 5.06 -3.84 20.87
C ASN A 62 6.22 -4.15 21.80
N ALA A 63 7.44 -4.08 21.28
CA ALA A 63 8.64 -4.32 22.07
C ALA A 63 9.75 -3.36 21.67
N LYS A 64 10.51 -2.89 22.66
CA LYS A 64 11.80 -2.22 22.42
C LYS A 64 12.90 -3.27 22.30
N LEU A 65 13.84 -3.06 21.39
CA LEU A 65 15.06 -3.84 21.30
C LEU A 65 16.00 -3.39 22.43
N THR A 66 16.43 -4.32 23.29
CA THR A 66 17.25 -4.01 24.48
C THR A 66 18.58 -4.76 24.53
N GLY A 67 18.78 -5.74 23.66
CA GLY A 67 20.05 -6.45 23.51
C GLY A 67 21.17 -5.55 22.97
N THR A 68 22.42 -5.99 23.17
CA THR A 68 23.62 -5.33 22.60
C THR A 68 23.76 -5.55 21.08
N ASP A 69 22.98 -6.49 20.53
CA ASP A 69 22.90 -6.80 19.10
C ASP A 69 21.43 -6.74 18.64
N PRO A 70 20.92 -5.53 18.31
CA PRO A 70 19.53 -5.33 17.91
C PRO A 70 19.19 -6.01 16.59
N ASP A 71 20.15 -6.20 15.69
CA ASP A 71 19.92 -6.83 14.38
C ASP A 71 19.73 -8.34 14.52
N SER A 72 20.47 -9.00 15.42
CA SER A 72 20.24 -10.42 15.76
C SER A 72 18.89 -10.64 16.46
N ALA A 73 18.51 -9.74 17.38
CA ALA A 73 17.19 -9.77 18.00
C ALA A 73 16.07 -9.65 16.96
N LEU A 74 16.20 -8.67 16.06
CA LEU A 74 15.29 -8.45 14.95
C LEU A 74 15.21 -9.64 14.00
N ARG A 75 16.35 -10.27 13.65
CA ARG A 75 16.40 -11.49 12.84
C ARG A 75 15.56 -12.60 13.45
N GLY A 76 15.73 -12.85 14.75
CA GLY A 76 14.96 -13.87 15.47
C GLY A 76 13.45 -13.59 15.50
N ILE A 77 13.06 -12.31 15.56
CA ILE A 77 11.65 -11.89 15.51
C ILE A 77 11.09 -12.03 14.08
N LEU A 78 11.85 -11.64 13.07
CA LEU A 78 11.49 -11.81 11.66
C LEU A 78 11.26 -13.30 11.33
N ILE A 79 12.16 -14.18 11.75
CA ILE A 79 11.98 -15.64 11.61
C ILE A 79 10.65 -16.06 12.22
N ALA A 80 10.38 -15.67 13.46
CA ALA A 80 9.13 -16.01 14.12
C ALA A 80 7.91 -15.48 13.34
N HIS A 81 7.94 -14.28 12.79
CA HIS A 81 6.84 -13.76 11.98
C HIS A 81 6.67 -14.50 10.64
N VAL A 82 7.77 -14.83 9.95
CA VAL A 82 7.73 -15.58 8.68
C VAL A 82 7.17 -16.98 8.92
N THR A 83 7.63 -17.70 9.95
CA THR A 83 7.22 -19.10 10.20
C THR A 83 5.75 -19.24 10.60
N HIS A 84 5.14 -18.20 11.19
CA HIS A 84 3.71 -18.22 11.52
C HIS A 84 2.80 -17.75 10.38
N ARG A 85 3.36 -17.19 9.29
CA ARG A 85 2.55 -16.53 8.25
C ARG A 85 1.56 -17.48 7.55
N LEU A 86 1.98 -18.71 7.23
CA LEU A 86 1.07 -19.66 6.58
C LEU A 86 -0.13 -20.01 7.46
N GLU A 87 0.10 -20.24 8.76
CA GLU A 87 -0.97 -20.51 9.72
C GLU A 87 -1.90 -19.30 9.86
N TRP A 88 -1.35 -18.09 10.01
CA TRP A 88 -2.15 -16.87 10.12
C TRP A 88 -3.00 -16.62 8.87
N SER A 89 -2.47 -16.87 7.68
CA SER A 89 -3.23 -16.77 6.42
C SER A 89 -4.37 -17.80 6.37
N ALA A 90 -4.11 -19.05 6.77
CA ALA A 90 -5.15 -20.08 6.84
C ALA A 90 -6.28 -19.73 7.84
N GLN A 91 -5.98 -18.93 8.87
CA GLN A 91 -6.96 -18.40 9.82
C GLN A 91 -7.58 -17.07 9.38
N LEU A 92 -7.25 -16.57 8.20
CA LEU A 92 -7.69 -15.28 7.66
C LEU A 92 -7.30 -14.08 8.55
N LEU A 93 -6.15 -14.18 9.22
CA LEU A 93 -5.59 -13.06 9.99
C LEU A 93 -4.84 -12.12 9.05
N THR A 94 -5.20 -10.85 9.09
CA THR A 94 -4.52 -9.75 8.41
C THR A 94 -3.86 -8.84 9.45
N GLY A 95 -3.35 -7.69 9.04
CA GLY A 95 -2.73 -6.69 9.90
C GLY A 95 -1.40 -6.22 9.36
N GLN A 96 -0.50 -5.81 10.25
CA GLN A 96 0.78 -5.26 9.87
C GLN A 96 1.90 -5.57 10.87
N LEU A 97 3.11 -5.62 10.33
CA LEU A 97 4.37 -5.64 11.08
C LEU A 97 5.09 -4.33 10.81
N GLU A 98 5.64 -3.71 11.84
CA GLU A 98 6.51 -2.55 11.70
C GLU A 98 7.84 -2.83 12.40
N TYR A 99 8.93 -2.57 11.69
CA TYR A 99 10.28 -2.73 12.22
C TYR A 99 10.99 -1.38 12.20
N PHE A 100 11.37 -0.88 13.36
CA PHE A 100 12.14 0.36 13.49
C PHE A 100 13.56 0.05 13.96
N SER A 101 14.40 1.07 14.10
CA SER A 101 15.76 0.92 14.64
C SER A 101 15.81 0.40 16.07
N ASP A 102 14.85 0.78 16.91
CA ASP A 102 14.86 0.52 18.35
C ASP A 102 13.67 -0.29 18.86
N LYS A 103 12.72 -0.62 17.99
CA LYS A 103 11.47 -1.29 18.38
C LYS A 103 10.84 -2.07 17.25
N VAL A 104 9.98 -3.00 17.62
CA VAL A 104 9.12 -3.76 16.72
C VAL A 104 7.67 -3.62 17.15
N LYS A 105 6.75 -3.60 16.18
CA LYS A 105 5.32 -3.64 16.43
C LYS A 105 4.66 -4.71 15.59
N LEU A 106 3.76 -5.45 16.21
CA LEU A 106 2.91 -6.46 15.61
C LEU A 106 1.46 -6.08 15.92
N SER A 107 0.66 -5.93 14.87
CA SER A 107 -0.80 -5.77 14.98
C SER A 107 -1.45 -6.82 14.07
N LEU A 108 -2.12 -7.80 14.66
CA LEU A 108 -2.88 -8.82 13.94
C LEU A 108 -4.37 -8.57 14.15
N VAL A 109 -5.11 -8.58 13.04
CA VAL A 109 -6.52 -8.26 12.99
C VAL A 109 -7.29 -9.49 12.52
N LEU A 110 -8.35 -9.84 13.23
CA LEU A 110 -9.37 -10.78 12.78
C LEU A 110 -10.65 -9.99 12.41
N PRO A 111 -10.89 -9.72 11.12
CA PRO A 111 -12.02 -8.92 10.65
C PRO A 111 -13.27 -9.77 10.34
N TYR A 112 -13.52 -10.82 11.12
CA TYR A 112 -14.62 -11.77 10.91
C TYR A 112 -15.47 -11.89 12.17
N ALA A 113 -16.74 -12.29 11.99
CA ALA A 113 -17.66 -12.55 13.10
C ALA A 113 -17.15 -13.73 13.95
N ASP A 114 -16.53 -13.41 15.08
CA ASP A 114 -15.96 -14.33 16.07
C ASP A 114 -16.13 -13.69 17.46
N ASP A 115 -15.69 -14.38 18.52
CA ASP A 115 -15.62 -13.86 19.88
C ASP A 115 -14.18 -13.49 20.31
N GLY A 116 -13.24 -13.54 19.37
CA GLY A 116 -11.82 -13.32 19.56
C GLY A 116 -11.05 -14.56 20.03
N THR A 117 -11.72 -15.70 20.26
CA THR A 117 -11.03 -16.95 20.64
C THR A 117 -10.18 -17.49 19.51
N LYS A 118 -10.60 -17.33 18.25
CA LYS A 118 -9.81 -17.74 17.08
C LYS A 118 -8.49 -16.98 17.02
N LEU A 119 -8.54 -15.65 17.20
CA LEU A 119 -7.36 -14.79 17.24
C LEU A 119 -6.42 -15.23 18.36
N LYS A 120 -6.92 -15.34 19.60
CA LYS A 120 -6.12 -15.75 20.77
C LYS A 120 -5.41 -17.07 20.56
N ARG A 121 -6.08 -18.05 19.94
CA ARG A 121 -5.50 -19.37 19.65
C ARG A 121 -4.36 -19.26 18.64
N ALA A 122 -4.59 -18.57 17.53
CA ALA A 122 -3.63 -18.41 16.43
C ALA A 122 -2.41 -17.55 16.80
N THR A 123 -2.53 -16.66 17.79
CA THR A 123 -1.43 -15.77 18.23
C THR A 123 -0.79 -16.20 19.54
N ASN A 124 -1.23 -17.29 20.17
CA ASN A 124 -0.71 -17.69 21.48
C ASN A 124 0.78 -18.06 21.42
N SER A 125 1.21 -18.80 20.40
CA SER A 125 2.61 -19.21 20.22
C SER A 125 3.54 -18.00 20.07
N ILE A 126 3.23 -17.07 19.17
CA ILE A 126 4.05 -15.86 18.97
C ILE A 126 4.05 -14.98 20.22
N ARG A 127 2.90 -14.86 20.89
CA ARG A 127 2.77 -14.10 22.14
C ARG A 127 3.69 -14.65 23.23
N GLN A 128 3.71 -15.98 23.41
CA GLN A 128 4.59 -16.64 24.38
C GLN A 128 6.06 -16.50 23.98
N LEU A 129 6.38 -16.71 22.70
CA LEU A 129 7.73 -16.55 22.16
C LEU A 129 8.27 -15.16 22.48
N LEU A 130 7.56 -14.10 22.10
CA LEU A 130 7.97 -12.71 22.35
C LEU A 130 8.09 -12.40 23.85
N SER A 131 7.19 -12.93 24.70
CA SER A 131 7.25 -12.69 26.15
C SER A 131 8.46 -13.35 26.83
N ASN A 132 8.99 -14.43 26.26
CA ASN A 132 10.10 -15.19 26.83
C ASN A 132 11.48 -14.73 26.34
N ARG A 133 11.52 -13.78 25.39
CA ARG A 133 12.77 -13.22 24.89
C ARG A 133 13.41 -12.30 25.92
N THR A 134 14.74 -12.36 26.04
CA THR A 134 15.53 -11.53 26.97
C THR A 134 16.20 -10.33 26.29
N ASP A 135 16.21 -10.30 24.96
CA ASP A 135 16.81 -9.27 24.12
C ASP A 135 15.84 -8.16 23.69
N ILE A 136 14.59 -8.24 24.16
CA ILE A 136 13.56 -7.23 23.99
C ILE A 136 12.86 -6.91 25.32
N ALA A 137 12.32 -5.70 25.42
CA ALA A 137 11.41 -5.30 26.49
C ALA A 137 10.02 -5.05 25.91
N ILE A 138 9.06 -5.90 26.29
CA ILE A 138 7.65 -5.76 25.90
C ILE A 138 7.08 -4.48 26.51
N THR A 139 6.57 -3.60 25.66
CA THR A 139 5.86 -2.37 26.07
C THR A 139 4.35 -2.50 25.91
N MET A 140 3.89 -3.42 25.07
CA MET A 140 2.48 -3.75 24.90
C MET A 140 2.35 -5.21 24.47
N ASN A 141 1.38 -5.94 25.03
CA ASN A 141 1.09 -7.32 24.64
C ASN A 141 -0.33 -7.71 25.08
N ARG A 142 -1.33 -7.31 24.30
CA ARG A 142 -2.74 -7.38 24.69
C ARG A 142 -3.67 -7.76 23.55
N TYR A 143 -4.89 -8.12 23.92
CA TYR A 143 -6.01 -8.35 23.00
C TYR A 143 -7.07 -7.28 23.22
N ASP A 144 -7.49 -6.64 22.14
CA ASP A 144 -8.57 -5.66 22.13
C ASP A 144 -9.74 -6.20 21.29
N SER A 145 -10.95 -5.74 21.58
CA SER A 145 -12.15 -6.12 20.83
C SER A 145 -13.05 -4.91 20.66
N TYR A 146 -13.49 -4.70 19.44
CA TYR A 146 -14.29 -3.58 19.01
C TYR A 146 -15.63 -4.12 18.53
N SER A 147 -16.72 -3.45 18.90
CA SER A 147 -18.08 -3.90 18.53
C SER A 147 -18.37 -3.74 17.03
N SER A 148 -17.59 -2.91 16.33
CA SER A 148 -17.78 -2.61 14.91
C SER A 148 -16.47 -2.16 14.25
N TYR A 149 -16.41 -2.22 12.92
CA TYR A 149 -15.31 -1.62 12.16
C TYR A 149 -15.17 -0.12 12.40
N ALA A 150 -16.28 0.62 12.55
CA ALA A 150 -16.24 2.07 12.83
C ALA A 150 -15.56 2.38 14.17
N SER A 151 -15.84 1.59 15.22
CA SER A 151 -15.17 1.75 16.53
C SER A 151 -13.70 1.35 16.53
N TYR A 152 -13.31 0.43 15.65
CA TYR A 152 -11.90 0.11 15.43
C TYR A 152 -11.20 1.25 14.66
N LEU A 153 -11.82 1.72 13.57
CA LEU A 153 -11.30 2.78 12.72
C LEU A 153 -11.11 4.11 13.45
N SER A 154 -12.00 4.47 14.39
CA SER A 154 -11.86 5.73 15.14
C SER A 154 -10.56 5.78 15.95
N ILE A 155 -10.09 4.63 16.46
CA ILE A 155 -8.83 4.51 17.17
C ILE A 155 -7.66 4.48 16.19
N THR A 156 -7.73 3.64 15.16
CA THR A 156 -6.59 3.49 14.23
C THR A 156 -6.38 4.72 13.35
N ALA A 157 -7.42 5.47 13.01
CA ALA A 157 -7.29 6.72 12.26
C ALA A 157 -6.61 7.82 13.10
N ALA A 158 -6.85 7.85 14.41
CA ALA A 158 -6.15 8.75 15.31
C ALA A 158 -4.66 8.39 15.39
N ASP A 159 -4.33 7.10 15.51
CA ASP A 159 -2.95 6.62 15.51
C ASP A 159 -2.24 6.93 14.17
N ALA A 160 -2.89 6.65 13.03
CA ALA A 160 -2.35 6.91 11.70
C ALA A 160 -2.00 8.40 11.49
N LYS A 161 -2.84 9.32 11.96
CA LYS A 161 -2.57 10.76 11.88
C LYS A 161 -1.30 11.18 12.63
N VAL A 162 -0.92 10.45 13.67
CA VAL A 162 0.30 10.70 14.46
C VAL A 162 1.52 10.07 13.79
N THR A 163 1.38 8.89 13.20
CA THR A 163 2.50 8.15 12.60
C THR A 163 2.82 8.55 11.16
N GLU A 164 1.84 9.10 10.44
CA GLU A 164 1.95 9.50 9.03
C GLU A 164 1.57 10.98 8.84
N PRO A 165 2.31 11.92 9.46
CA PRO A 165 1.99 13.33 9.35
C PRO A 165 2.21 13.84 7.91
N SER A 166 1.39 14.79 7.49
CA SER A 166 1.62 15.51 6.23
C SER A 166 2.92 16.35 6.27
N GLY A 167 3.49 16.62 5.10
CA GLY A 167 4.69 17.48 4.95
C GLY A 167 6.01 16.75 5.14
N ILE A 168 6.00 15.42 5.25
CA ILE A 168 7.18 14.56 5.18
C ILE A 168 7.47 14.18 3.74
N SER A 169 8.76 14.06 3.41
CA SER A 169 9.19 13.45 2.15
C SER A 169 9.58 12.00 2.41
N THR A 170 9.24 11.11 1.49
CA THR A 170 9.41 9.66 1.67
C THR A 170 10.04 9.03 0.44
N SER A 171 11.03 8.16 0.65
CA SER A 171 11.52 7.20 -0.33
C SER A 171 10.93 5.83 0.02
N LEU A 172 10.27 5.19 -0.95
CA LEU A 172 9.64 3.89 -0.80
C LEU A 172 10.31 2.88 -1.72
N ALA A 173 10.44 1.66 -1.22
CA ALA A 173 10.84 0.51 -2.01
C ALA A 173 10.09 -0.71 -1.52
N SER A 174 9.37 -1.39 -2.41
CA SER A 174 8.50 -2.50 -1.99
C SER A 174 8.51 -3.68 -2.95
N ARG A 175 8.11 -4.84 -2.40
CA ARG A 175 7.89 -6.09 -3.14
C ARG A 175 6.71 -6.85 -2.55
N LEU A 176 5.96 -7.51 -3.41
CA LEU A 176 5.02 -8.54 -3.04
C LEU A 176 5.76 -9.87 -2.86
N ILE A 177 5.47 -10.59 -1.77
CA ILE A 177 6.12 -11.86 -1.44
C ILE A 177 5.09 -13.00 -1.59
N PRO A 178 5.27 -13.89 -2.59
CA PRO A 178 4.38 -15.02 -2.84
C PRO A 178 4.28 -16.02 -1.70
N ARG A 179 3.14 -16.69 -1.61
CA ARG A 179 2.87 -17.79 -0.65
C ARG A 179 3.94 -18.87 -0.69
N LYS A 180 4.44 -19.24 -1.87
CA LYS A 180 5.48 -20.28 -2.05
C LYS A 180 6.77 -19.99 -1.27
N ILE A 181 7.12 -18.72 -1.03
CA ILE A 181 8.35 -18.34 -0.32
C ILE A 181 8.30 -18.74 1.16
N PHE A 182 7.10 -18.90 1.72
CA PHE A 182 6.90 -19.28 3.11
C PHE A 182 6.87 -20.80 3.34
N ALA A 183 7.06 -21.61 2.30
CA ALA A 183 6.89 -23.06 2.37
C ALA A 183 8.17 -23.81 2.76
N GLU A 184 9.33 -23.36 2.28
CA GLU A 184 10.61 -24.06 2.45
C GLU A 184 11.58 -23.31 3.38
N PRO A 185 12.37 -24.01 4.22
CA PRO A 185 13.32 -23.37 5.13
C PRO A 185 14.32 -22.45 4.43
N GLU A 186 14.84 -22.84 3.27
CA GLU A 186 15.84 -22.07 2.52
C GLU A 186 15.25 -20.71 2.06
N THR A 187 14.04 -20.71 1.52
CA THR A 187 13.38 -19.47 1.06
C THR A 187 12.93 -18.60 2.22
N ILE A 188 12.64 -19.19 3.38
CA ILE A 188 12.39 -18.45 4.63
C ILE A 188 13.63 -17.69 5.08
N ASP A 189 14.79 -18.35 5.11
CA ASP A 189 16.05 -17.71 5.48
C ASP A 189 16.40 -16.59 4.49
N GLU A 190 16.28 -16.83 3.18
CA GLU A 190 16.51 -15.79 2.16
C GLU A 190 15.54 -14.60 2.30
N LEU A 191 14.27 -14.84 2.64
CA LEU A 191 13.30 -13.78 2.90
C LEU A 191 13.71 -12.94 4.12
N VAL A 192 14.08 -13.60 5.22
CA VAL A 192 14.52 -12.92 6.45
C VAL A 192 15.74 -12.06 6.18
N GLU A 193 16.76 -12.60 5.49
CA GLU A 193 17.96 -11.85 5.13
C GLU A 193 17.65 -10.68 4.18
N GLY A 194 16.76 -10.88 3.20
CA GLY A 194 16.36 -9.82 2.27
C GLY A 194 15.67 -8.66 2.97
N VAL A 195 14.73 -8.95 3.87
CA VAL A 195 14.03 -7.92 4.67
C VAL A 195 15.01 -7.22 5.62
N LEU A 196 15.86 -7.99 6.33
CA LEU A 196 16.85 -7.43 7.25
C LEU A 196 17.88 -6.55 6.52
N HIS A 197 18.33 -6.96 5.34
CA HIS A 197 19.21 -6.18 4.47
C HIS A 197 18.58 -4.83 4.11
N GLY A 198 17.30 -4.82 3.71
CA GLY A 198 16.58 -3.58 3.43
C GLY A 198 16.44 -2.67 4.65
N ILE A 199 16.10 -3.24 5.82
CA ILE A 199 16.02 -2.51 7.09
C ILE A 199 17.37 -1.84 7.44
N VAL A 200 18.46 -2.61 7.42
CA VAL A 200 19.81 -2.11 7.77
C VAL A 200 20.29 -1.08 6.75
N THR A 201 20.03 -1.29 5.46
CA THR A 201 20.42 -0.37 4.39
C THR A 201 19.67 0.96 4.51
N ALA A 202 18.34 0.92 4.72
CA ALA A 202 17.55 2.13 4.90
C ALA A 202 18.08 3.00 6.06
N ARG A 203 18.38 2.39 7.22
CA ARG A 203 18.92 3.09 8.41
C ARG A 203 20.26 3.76 8.19
N ARG A 204 21.05 3.30 7.20
CA ARG A 204 22.34 3.92 6.82
C ARG A 204 22.16 5.10 5.87
N LEU A 205 21.05 5.13 5.14
CA LEU A 205 20.76 6.15 4.12
C LEU A 205 19.96 7.31 4.71
N LEU A 206 19.01 7.03 5.60
CA LEU A 206 18.09 8.02 6.17
C LEU A 206 17.89 7.80 7.68
N ASN A 207 17.70 8.89 8.41
CA ASN A 207 17.57 8.88 9.87
C ASN A 207 16.20 8.38 10.35
N LEU A 208 15.14 8.65 9.60
CA LEU A 208 13.79 8.17 9.91
C LEU A 208 13.47 7.03 8.97
N THR A 209 13.32 5.83 9.51
CA THR A 209 13.03 4.64 8.73
C THR A 209 12.04 3.75 9.47
N GLY A 210 11.19 3.08 8.72
CA GLY A 210 10.22 2.15 9.28
C GLY A 210 9.70 1.20 8.22
N PRO A 211 10.36 0.05 8.02
CA PRO A 211 9.78 -0.96 7.16
C PRO A 211 8.46 -1.50 7.71
N GLN A 212 7.45 -1.47 6.86
CA GLN A 212 6.12 -2.00 7.10
C GLN A 212 5.93 -3.27 6.27
N ILE A 213 5.31 -4.27 6.87
CA ILE A 213 4.86 -5.46 6.15
C ILE A 213 3.36 -5.56 6.33
N VAL A 214 2.62 -5.34 5.25
CA VAL A 214 1.17 -5.57 5.23
C VAL A 214 0.93 -7.07 5.10
N LEU A 215 0.14 -7.61 6.01
CA LEU A 215 -0.15 -9.03 6.13
C LEU A 215 -1.46 -9.36 5.43
N GLU A 216 -1.44 -10.43 4.64
CA GLU A 216 -2.58 -10.93 3.88
C GLU A 216 -3.00 -9.92 2.80
N THR A 217 -2.54 -10.17 1.58
CA THR A 217 -3.11 -9.51 0.41
C THR A 217 -4.47 -10.17 0.06
N PRO A 218 -5.20 -9.82 -1.02
CA PRO A 218 -6.52 -10.42 -1.29
C PRO A 218 -6.45 -11.88 -1.77
N VAL A 219 -5.56 -12.71 -1.21
CA VAL A 219 -5.44 -14.15 -1.49
C VAL A 219 -6.67 -14.95 -1.06
N SER A 220 -7.47 -14.42 -0.14
CA SER A 220 -8.78 -14.98 0.23
C SER A 220 -9.91 -14.58 -0.73
N ASN A 221 -9.63 -13.73 -1.72
CA ASN A 221 -10.56 -13.30 -2.76
C ASN A 221 -9.91 -13.45 -4.15
N PRO A 222 -9.78 -14.68 -4.66
CA PRO A 222 -9.08 -14.94 -5.92
C PRO A 222 -9.79 -14.29 -7.12
N ASP A 223 -9.00 -13.84 -8.09
CA ASP A 223 -9.49 -13.24 -9.35
C ASP A 223 -8.90 -13.99 -10.56
N TRP A 224 -9.24 -15.28 -10.70
CA TRP A 224 -8.68 -16.14 -11.76
C TRP A 224 -9.10 -15.73 -13.17
N ALA A 225 -10.23 -15.02 -13.29
CA ALA A 225 -10.70 -14.48 -14.55
C ALA A 225 -10.06 -13.13 -14.91
N HIS A 226 -9.26 -12.56 -14.00
CA HIS A 226 -8.74 -11.20 -14.12
C HIS A 226 -9.86 -10.19 -14.44
N ALA A 227 -10.95 -10.25 -13.66
CA ALA A 227 -12.10 -9.35 -13.76
C ALA A 227 -11.73 -7.90 -13.41
N THR A 228 -10.62 -7.72 -12.68
CA THR A 228 -9.96 -6.44 -12.46
C THR A 228 -8.62 -6.38 -13.19
N SER A 229 -8.06 -5.18 -13.33
CA SER A 229 -6.72 -4.97 -13.90
C SER A 229 -5.64 -4.89 -12.82
N ALA A 230 -5.95 -5.26 -11.58
CA ALA A 230 -4.96 -5.38 -10.52
C ALA A 230 -3.90 -6.43 -10.91
N ASN A 231 -2.63 -6.14 -10.60
CA ASN A 231 -1.54 -7.07 -10.87
C ASN A 231 -1.86 -8.47 -10.28
N PRO A 232 -1.86 -9.55 -11.08
CA PRO A 232 -2.17 -10.90 -10.59
C PRO A 232 -1.31 -11.38 -9.43
N ALA A 233 -0.09 -10.82 -9.25
CA ALA A 233 0.77 -11.11 -8.09
C ALA A 233 0.06 -10.84 -6.74
N TRP A 234 -0.92 -9.92 -6.70
CA TRP A 234 -1.76 -9.70 -5.53
C TRP A 234 -2.59 -10.92 -5.12
N ARG A 235 -2.82 -11.91 -5.99
CA ARG A 235 -3.67 -13.07 -5.68
C ARG A 235 -2.90 -14.24 -5.08
N ASP A 236 -1.57 -14.19 -5.09
CA ASP A 236 -0.70 -15.24 -4.51
C ASP A 236 0.21 -14.72 -3.39
N SER A 237 0.26 -13.41 -3.15
CA SER A 237 1.21 -12.83 -2.20
C SER A 237 0.68 -12.79 -0.77
N LEU A 238 1.47 -13.21 0.21
CA LEU A 238 1.07 -13.12 1.62
C LEU A 238 1.54 -11.83 2.27
N TRP A 239 2.68 -11.30 1.84
CA TRP A 239 3.24 -10.05 2.32
C TRP A 239 3.34 -9.02 1.21
N HIS A 240 3.11 -7.77 1.56
CA HIS A 240 3.64 -6.61 0.85
C HIS A 240 4.67 -5.97 1.77
N VAL A 241 5.94 -6.14 1.44
CA VAL A 241 7.08 -5.59 2.20
C VAL A 241 7.36 -4.20 1.65
N ILE A 242 7.26 -3.18 2.50
CA ILE A 242 7.50 -1.78 2.17
C ILE A 242 8.64 -1.28 3.04
N HIS A 243 9.76 -0.94 2.43
CA HIS A 243 10.79 -0.18 3.10
C HIS A 243 10.53 1.31 2.89
N ALA A 244 10.36 2.04 3.99
CA ALA A 244 10.20 3.48 3.99
C ALA A 244 11.39 4.16 4.67
N GLY A 245 11.86 5.23 4.05
CA GLY A 245 12.78 6.18 4.65
C GLY A 245 12.29 7.59 4.42
N GLU A 246 12.34 8.41 5.45
CA GLU A 246 11.65 9.68 5.52
C GLU A 246 12.58 10.79 5.98
N TRP A 247 12.26 12.02 5.59
CA TRP A 247 12.94 13.21 6.05
C TRP A 247 12.00 14.41 6.11
N VAL A 248 12.34 15.34 7.00
CA VAL A 248 11.67 16.63 7.15
C VAL A 248 12.60 17.71 6.63
N GLY A 249 12.06 18.66 5.87
CA GLY A 249 12.84 19.72 5.25
C GLY A 249 13.48 19.27 3.94
N SER A 250 14.62 19.87 3.60
CA SER A 250 15.33 19.60 2.34
C SER A 250 16.57 18.76 2.59
N LEU A 251 16.79 17.78 1.71
CA LEU A 251 18.08 17.11 1.55
C LEU A 251 18.82 17.75 0.38
N ASP A 252 20.15 17.67 0.40
CA ASP A 252 20.94 18.06 -0.76
C ASP A 252 20.69 17.08 -1.92
N GLU A 253 20.83 17.57 -3.16
CA GLU A 253 20.56 16.76 -4.36
C GLU A 253 21.33 15.42 -4.36
N SER A 254 22.59 15.43 -3.92
CA SER A 254 23.40 14.22 -3.81
C SER A 254 22.89 13.24 -2.74
N GLU A 255 22.29 13.73 -1.67
CA GLU A 255 21.69 12.88 -0.62
C GLU A 255 20.40 12.25 -1.13
N VAL A 256 19.56 13.02 -1.83
CA VAL A 256 18.36 12.51 -2.50
C VAL A 256 18.72 11.41 -3.49
N GLN A 257 19.75 11.63 -4.32
CA GLN A 257 20.19 10.63 -5.30
C GLN A 257 20.75 9.38 -4.60
N THR A 258 21.58 9.55 -3.57
CA THR A 258 22.13 8.43 -2.79
C THR A 258 21.02 7.61 -2.14
N ALA A 259 20.01 8.27 -1.56
CA ALA A 259 18.85 7.60 -0.98
C ALA A 259 18.04 6.86 -2.05
N ALA A 260 17.76 7.47 -3.20
CA ALA A 260 17.01 6.84 -4.28
C ALA A 260 17.75 5.60 -4.85
N ASP A 261 19.04 5.72 -5.15
CA ASP A 261 19.83 4.60 -5.68
C ASP A 261 19.97 3.48 -4.64
N GLY A 262 20.18 3.83 -3.37
CA GLY A 262 20.27 2.88 -2.27
C GLY A 262 18.95 2.14 -2.02
N PHE A 263 17.81 2.85 -2.04
CA PHE A 263 16.49 2.24 -1.88
C PHE A 263 16.10 1.36 -3.07
N LEU A 264 16.50 1.71 -4.28
CA LEU A 264 16.29 0.83 -5.43
C LEU A 264 17.13 -0.45 -5.34
N LYS A 265 18.40 -0.31 -4.96
CA LYS A 265 19.37 -1.41 -4.90
C LYS A 265 19.10 -2.37 -3.75
N MET A 266 18.63 -1.89 -2.61
CA MET A 266 18.33 -2.78 -1.46
C MET A 266 17.20 -3.78 -1.75
N LEU A 267 16.43 -3.58 -2.83
CA LEU A 267 15.45 -4.56 -3.30
C LEU A 267 16.07 -5.77 -3.98
N ASP A 268 17.35 -5.74 -4.36
CA ASP A 268 17.97 -6.81 -5.17
C ASP A 268 17.82 -8.21 -4.54
N PRO A 269 18.02 -8.42 -3.22
CA PRO A 269 17.78 -9.73 -2.60
C PRO A 269 16.32 -10.19 -2.74
N LEU A 270 15.36 -9.30 -2.44
CA LEU A 270 13.93 -9.64 -2.56
C LEU A 270 13.51 -9.82 -4.02
N ARG A 271 14.10 -9.07 -4.96
CA ARG A 271 13.85 -9.16 -6.40
C ARG A 271 14.36 -10.49 -6.96
N ALA A 272 15.53 -10.95 -6.49
CA ALA A 272 16.08 -12.26 -6.83
C ALA A 272 15.24 -13.42 -6.26
N LEU A 273 14.72 -13.27 -5.05
CA LEU A 273 13.85 -14.25 -4.38
C LEU A 273 12.46 -14.38 -5.03
N THR A 274 11.97 -13.30 -5.67
CA THR A 274 10.60 -13.19 -6.19
C THR A 274 10.57 -12.91 -7.71
N PRO A 275 11.21 -13.76 -8.55
CA PRO A 275 11.31 -13.49 -9.98
C PRO A 275 9.93 -13.52 -10.64
N GLY A 276 9.61 -12.46 -11.38
CA GLY A 276 8.32 -12.32 -12.06
C GLY A 276 7.19 -11.76 -11.19
N ASP A 277 7.39 -11.65 -9.88
CA ASP A 277 6.41 -11.09 -8.94
C ASP A 277 6.35 -9.55 -9.00
N GLY A 278 5.38 -8.99 -8.30
CA GLY A 278 5.02 -7.58 -8.38
C GLY A 278 5.45 -6.71 -7.21
N ALA A 279 5.04 -5.44 -7.29
CA ALA A 279 5.00 -4.50 -6.20
C ALA A 279 3.73 -3.64 -6.34
N TYR A 280 3.28 -3.05 -5.24
CA TYR A 280 2.16 -2.11 -5.29
C TYR A 280 2.61 -0.78 -5.90
N LEU A 281 2.08 -0.44 -7.07
CA LEU A 281 2.49 0.75 -7.83
C LEU A 281 2.42 2.07 -7.03
N ASN A 282 1.49 2.19 -6.07
CA ASN A 282 1.34 3.41 -5.26
C ASN A 282 2.39 3.53 -4.16
N GLU A 283 3.07 2.44 -3.80
CA GLU A 283 4.03 2.37 -2.69
C GLU A 283 5.31 1.63 -3.11
N ALA A 284 5.73 1.83 -4.36
CA ALA A 284 6.91 1.19 -4.93
C ALA A 284 7.99 2.21 -5.27
N HIS A 285 9.20 1.71 -5.53
CA HIS A 285 10.31 2.56 -5.93
C HIS A 285 10.05 3.17 -7.30
N TYR A 286 10.01 4.50 -7.36
CA TYR A 286 9.69 5.22 -8.60
C TYR A 286 10.72 4.93 -9.70
N LEU A 287 11.99 4.60 -9.39
CA LEU A 287 13.00 4.19 -10.38
C LEU A 287 12.99 2.70 -10.79
N GLU A 288 12.00 1.89 -10.37
CA GLU A 288 11.91 0.45 -10.72
C GLU A 288 12.13 0.17 -12.22
N PRO A 289 13.23 -0.50 -12.62
CA PRO A 289 13.60 -0.66 -14.02
C PRO A 289 12.59 -1.50 -14.80
N ASN A 290 12.00 -2.52 -14.17
CA ASN A 290 11.06 -3.44 -14.79
C ASN A 290 9.61 -3.10 -14.45
N TRP A 291 9.29 -1.80 -14.30
CA TRP A 291 8.01 -1.31 -13.77
C TRP A 291 6.77 -1.86 -14.46
N LYS A 292 6.83 -2.17 -15.77
CA LYS A 292 5.70 -2.76 -16.50
C LYS A 292 5.26 -4.10 -15.89
N GLN A 293 6.22 -5.02 -15.77
CA GLN A 293 6.00 -6.32 -15.12
C GLN A 293 5.72 -6.13 -13.63
N THR A 294 6.52 -5.31 -12.95
CA THR A 294 6.43 -5.15 -11.49
C THR A 294 5.09 -4.56 -11.05
N PHE A 295 4.52 -3.61 -11.78
CA PHE A 295 3.30 -2.90 -11.39
C PHE A 295 2.03 -3.49 -12.00
N PHE A 296 2.11 -4.05 -13.21
CA PHE A 296 0.94 -4.48 -13.98
C PHE A 296 0.97 -5.97 -14.38
N GLY A 297 2.12 -6.63 -14.25
CA GLY A 297 2.30 -8.04 -14.58
C GLY A 297 1.89 -8.35 -16.02
N SER A 298 1.28 -9.52 -16.21
CA SER A 298 0.78 -10.00 -17.51
C SER A 298 -0.37 -9.17 -18.10
N LEU A 299 -0.93 -8.21 -17.35
CA LEU A 299 -2.05 -7.38 -17.79
C LEU A 299 -1.61 -6.06 -18.45
N TYR A 300 -0.31 -5.79 -18.47
CA TYR A 300 0.26 -4.53 -18.99
C TYR A 300 -0.18 -4.22 -20.43
N ASP A 301 -0.02 -5.15 -21.36
CA ASP A 301 -0.30 -4.89 -22.78
C ASP A 301 -1.79 -4.59 -23.03
N ARG A 302 -2.69 -5.27 -22.30
CA ARG A 302 -4.14 -4.99 -22.35
C ARG A 302 -4.46 -3.63 -21.77
N LEU A 303 -3.86 -3.26 -20.63
CA LEU A 303 -3.99 -1.93 -20.04
C LEU A 303 -3.51 -0.83 -21.00
N ALA A 304 -2.36 -1.03 -21.64
CA ALA A 304 -1.81 -0.12 -22.62
C ALA A 304 -2.75 0.08 -23.82
N ALA A 305 -3.35 -1.00 -24.32
CA ALA A 305 -4.32 -0.93 -25.41
C ALA A 305 -5.57 -0.11 -25.03
N VAL A 306 -6.17 -0.36 -23.85
CA VAL A 306 -7.34 0.40 -23.38
C VAL A 306 -6.99 1.87 -23.18
N ARG A 307 -5.84 2.17 -22.56
CA ARG A 307 -5.37 3.55 -22.38
C ARG A 307 -5.23 4.28 -23.72
N ASN A 308 -4.69 3.62 -24.75
CA ASN A 308 -4.54 4.25 -26.08
C ASN A 308 -5.89 4.52 -26.77
N THR A 309 -6.94 3.74 -26.47
CA THR A 309 -8.29 3.99 -26.95
C THR A 309 -8.90 5.24 -26.30
N TYR A 310 -8.76 5.41 -24.99
CA TYR A 310 -9.45 6.47 -24.23
C TYR A 310 -8.61 7.73 -23.96
N ASN A 311 -7.30 7.67 -24.17
CA ASN A 311 -6.36 8.78 -24.05
C ASN A 311 -5.38 8.82 -25.26
N PRO A 312 -5.88 8.85 -26.51
CA PRO A 312 -5.02 8.85 -27.71
C PRO A 312 -4.19 10.14 -27.84
N SER A 313 -4.63 11.24 -27.23
CA SER A 313 -3.95 12.53 -27.23
C SER A 313 -2.85 12.66 -26.17
N HIS A 314 -2.67 11.65 -25.32
CA HIS A 314 -1.70 11.70 -24.21
C HIS A 314 -1.95 12.85 -23.22
N LEU A 315 -3.21 13.24 -23.04
CA LEU A 315 -3.60 14.31 -22.12
C LEU A 315 -3.32 13.96 -20.65
N PHE A 316 -3.45 12.68 -20.29
CA PHE A 316 -3.33 12.21 -18.90
C PHE A 316 -2.01 11.46 -18.62
N ASP A 317 -0.91 11.82 -19.28
CA ASP A 317 0.36 11.11 -19.08
C ASP A 317 1.09 11.55 -17.81
N PHE A 318 1.61 10.56 -17.06
CA PHE A 318 2.51 10.77 -15.94
C PHE A 318 3.61 9.71 -15.91
N TYR A 319 4.64 9.95 -15.09
CA TYR A 319 5.80 9.07 -15.01
C TYR A 319 5.40 7.64 -14.62
N LYS A 320 5.78 6.66 -15.45
CA LYS A 320 5.46 5.23 -15.29
C LYS A 320 3.96 4.91 -15.16
N CYS A 321 3.11 5.69 -15.82
CA CYS A 321 1.75 5.24 -16.13
C CYS A 321 1.77 4.02 -17.06
N SER A 322 0.64 3.33 -17.21
CA SER A 322 0.45 2.10 -18.00
C SER A 322 0.96 2.14 -19.46
N VAL A 323 1.43 3.29 -19.96
CA VAL A 323 2.34 3.44 -21.11
C VAL A 323 3.31 4.59 -20.83
N LEU A 324 4.64 4.39 -20.88
CA LEU A 324 5.55 5.51 -21.09
C LEU A 324 6.07 5.49 -22.53
N PHE A 325 5.69 6.52 -23.28
CA PHE A 325 6.48 7.02 -24.41
C PHE A 325 7.62 7.84 -23.80
N VAL A 326 8.85 7.57 -24.20
CA VAL A 326 10.04 8.27 -23.72
C VAL A 326 9.97 9.73 -24.19
N LEU A 327 9.30 10.60 -23.42
CA LEU A 327 9.78 11.96 -23.28
C LEU A 327 11.07 11.82 -22.48
N GLN A 328 12.16 11.69 -23.21
CA GLN A 328 13.51 11.77 -22.69
C GLN A 328 13.55 13.07 -21.87
N VAL A 329 13.50 12.94 -20.54
CA VAL A 329 13.88 14.03 -19.64
C VAL A 329 15.37 14.20 -19.89
N MET A 330 15.71 14.87 -20.99
CA MET A 330 17.08 15.19 -21.32
C MET A 330 17.54 16.13 -20.23
N ASN A 331 18.46 15.64 -19.43
CA ASN A 331 19.34 16.43 -18.62
C ASN A 331 20.14 17.36 -19.55
N LYS A 332 19.55 18.51 -19.91
CA LYS A 332 20.28 19.60 -20.57
C LYS A 332 20.87 20.49 -19.49
N SER A 333 21.98 20.02 -18.95
CA SER A 333 23.07 20.89 -18.51
C SER A 333 23.61 21.67 -19.73
N ALA A 334 22.91 22.74 -20.12
CA ALA A 334 23.42 23.69 -21.09
C ALA A 334 22.80 25.07 -20.88
N ASN A 335 23.51 25.89 -20.10
CA ASN A 335 23.58 27.35 -20.17
C ASN A 335 22.67 28.00 -21.23
N ARG A 336 21.46 28.43 -20.82
CA ARG A 336 20.80 29.59 -21.43
C ARG A 336 20.07 30.40 -20.37
N LYS A 337 20.67 31.55 -20.03
CA LYS A 337 20.01 32.67 -19.38
C LYS A 337 18.84 33.12 -20.26
N HIS A 338 17.60 32.86 -19.85
CA HIS A 338 16.47 33.72 -20.20
C HIS A 338 15.53 33.85 -19.01
N SER A 339 15.44 35.09 -18.52
CA SER A 339 14.60 35.55 -17.44
C SER A 339 13.15 35.65 -17.88
N HIS A 340 12.27 34.82 -17.35
CA HIS A 340 10.84 35.14 -17.29
C HIS A 340 10.34 35.00 -15.85
N ARG A 341 9.92 36.14 -15.30
CA ARG A 341 9.30 36.28 -13.98
C ARG A 341 7.93 35.61 -14.04
N PHE A 342 7.69 34.64 -13.15
CA PHE A 342 6.33 34.32 -12.75
C PHE A 342 6.04 35.05 -11.43
N ALA A 343 4.99 35.86 -11.45
CA ALA A 343 4.49 36.58 -10.30
C ALA A 343 3.82 35.59 -9.34
N THR A 344 4.26 35.60 -8.09
CA THR A 344 3.59 34.97 -6.97
C THR A 344 2.44 35.86 -6.51
N SER A 345 1.21 35.34 -6.51
CA SER A 345 0.13 35.89 -5.67
C SER A 345 -0.36 34.80 -4.74
N ALA A 346 0.11 34.87 -3.50
CA ALA A 346 -0.44 34.18 -2.36
C ALA A 346 -1.84 34.74 -2.05
N GLY A 347 -2.78 33.87 -1.73
CA GLY A 347 -4.10 34.23 -1.20
C GLY A 347 -4.63 33.09 -0.35
N ALA A 348 -4.48 33.21 0.96
CA ALA A 348 -5.09 32.33 1.95
C ALA A 348 -6.56 32.74 2.17
N TRP A 349 -7.47 31.77 2.25
CA TRP A 349 -8.83 31.95 2.77
C TRP A 349 -9.23 30.74 3.63
N PRO A 350 -9.98 30.95 4.74
CA PRO A 350 -10.26 29.93 5.75
C PRO A 350 -11.49 29.09 5.38
N PHE A 351 -11.58 27.86 5.90
CA PHE A 351 -12.80 27.06 5.88
C PHE A 351 -13.23 26.73 7.31
N GLU A 352 -14.38 27.27 7.72
CA GLU A 352 -15.20 26.83 8.85
C GLU A 352 -16.52 26.24 8.32
N GLY A 353 -17.09 25.26 9.04
CA GLY A 353 -18.50 24.86 8.95
C GLY A 353 -18.77 23.53 8.21
N PHE A 354 -19.11 22.49 8.99
CA PHE A 354 -19.87 21.32 8.51
C PHE A 354 -21.29 21.43 9.09
N ASP A 355 -22.29 21.55 8.23
CA ASP A 355 -23.70 21.35 8.60
C ASP A 355 -24.19 20.02 8.02
N GLU A 356 -24.86 19.22 8.85
CA GLU A 356 -25.50 17.95 8.49
C GLU A 356 -26.88 18.18 7.85
N TRP A 357 -27.23 17.39 6.82
CA TRP A 357 -28.60 17.31 6.29
C TRP A 357 -28.96 15.90 5.77
N PRO A 358 -30.27 15.56 5.65
CA PRO A 358 -30.84 14.35 6.21
C PRO A 358 -30.82 13.14 5.27
N MET A 359 -30.89 11.95 5.87
CA MET A 359 -31.07 10.67 5.20
C MET A 359 -32.50 10.52 4.65
N GLU A 360 -32.64 10.16 3.38
CA GLU A 360 -33.90 9.66 2.82
C GLU A 360 -33.86 8.13 2.77
N GLU A 361 -34.83 7.50 3.46
CA GLU A 361 -35.11 6.07 3.35
C GLU A 361 -35.97 5.80 2.10
N THR A 362 -35.61 4.78 1.32
CA THR A 362 -36.53 4.17 0.35
C THR A 362 -36.84 2.73 0.76
N PRO A 363 -38.12 2.29 0.66
CA PRO A 363 -38.50 0.96 1.10
C PRO A 363 -38.07 -0.08 0.07
N GLY A 364 -36.98 -0.78 0.35
CA GLY A 364 -36.45 -1.82 -0.54
C GLY A 364 -35.03 -2.31 -0.21
N GLY A 365 -34.69 -2.53 1.06
CA GLY A 365 -33.65 -3.49 1.50
C GLY A 365 -32.21 -3.39 0.96
N LEU A 366 -31.83 -2.36 0.21
CA LEU A 366 -30.47 -2.12 -0.30
C LEU A 366 -30.10 -0.65 -0.08
N HIS A 367 -29.18 -0.40 0.85
CA HIS A 367 -28.65 0.93 1.11
C HIS A 367 -27.40 1.17 0.27
N TRP A 368 -27.44 2.18 -0.60
CA TRP A 368 -26.31 2.63 -1.43
C TRP A 368 -25.76 3.95 -0.89
N TYR A 369 -24.44 4.11 -0.86
CA TYR A 369 -23.80 5.37 -0.51
C TYR A 369 -23.14 6.00 -1.74
N VAL A 370 -23.45 7.28 -2.00
CA VAL A 370 -22.80 8.11 -3.02
C VAL A 370 -21.85 9.07 -2.30
N VAL A 371 -20.55 8.93 -2.54
CA VAL A 371 -19.57 9.93 -2.10
C VAL A 371 -19.34 10.90 -3.26
N ASN A 372 -19.91 12.10 -3.18
CA ASN A 372 -19.70 13.16 -4.18
C ASN A 372 -18.42 13.94 -3.84
N GLY A 373 -17.47 14.01 -4.79
CA GLY A 373 -16.53 15.13 -4.85
C GLY A 373 -17.28 16.39 -5.29
N LYS A 374 -17.11 17.52 -4.60
CA LYS A 374 -17.76 18.79 -4.97
C LYS A 374 -17.37 19.19 -6.40
N SER A 375 -18.37 19.32 -7.27
CA SER A 375 -18.26 20.08 -8.51
C SER A 375 -18.27 21.58 -8.18
N VAL A 376 -17.31 22.32 -8.72
CA VAL A 376 -17.34 23.78 -8.74
C VAL A 376 -18.18 24.19 -9.94
N ASP A 377 -19.35 24.76 -9.70
CA ASP A 377 -20.14 25.44 -10.73
C ASP A 377 -19.69 26.90 -10.84
N ARG A 378 -19.22 27.24 -12.04
CA ARG A 378 -18.90 28.55 -12.66
C ARG A 378 -17.84 29.46 -12.04
#